data_AF-A0A3R7MPK9-F1
#
_entry.id   AF-A0A3R7MPK9-F1
#
_cell.length_a   1.000
_cell.length_b   1.000
_cell.length_c   1.000
_cell.angle_alpha   90.00
_cell.angle_beta   90.00
_cell.angle_gamma   90.00
#
_symmetry.space_group_name_H-M   'P 1'
#
loop_
_entity.id
_entity.type
_entity.pdbx_description
1 polymer ?
#
loop_
_entity_poly.entity_id
_entity_poly.type
_entity_poly.pdbx_seq_one_letter_code
_entity_poly.pdbx_strand_id
1 'polypeptide(L)'
;MAKSRFEYVKSFETEDRLDPKHWIVIALKHRQYDDLADTYNLEKPNDRRLVQLFEECTRSVMSDFKELVLAYGFGAEFSLVFAKNTTLYRRRAPKLLTNLCSLMASSFVQLWPHHFKECSLIDPPVFEGTVHLFPDDQSLRDYMTQRQLVCHHRNLNNTLFWSLVQDCSLSVDEAQDIVKGAKSEEKHSFTKPNDIRSIELMNRAAKRVMEEFPDIILSYGQSDEYTFVVDRYSRMLDRCSNRTISSIVSLFGSTYVHHWVEVFEDTPLQYSPAFDARAVLYPNNSCLRDYLSWRQADCHINNMYNTCFWVLVQEGKRSRQEAEEELRGTFSKDKKAILSQFSREYDEEDALYRKGTVMYRDKLPNDGIEETKAAASESCKGPGNIAVEHVDMIGDAFWEQRPWILSKERTVRTLEDIDY
;
A
#
# COMPACT_ATOMS: atom_id res chain seq x y z
N MET A 1 -14.01 -42.81 -32.39
CA MET A 1 -12.70 -42.34 -31.88
C MET A 1 -12.30 -43.22 -30.72
N ALA A 2 -11.08 -43.76 -30.73
CA ALA A 2 -10.59 -44.63 -29.67
C ALA A 2 -10.53 -43.86 -28.34
N LYS A 3 -11.30 -44.29 -27.33
CA LYS A 3 -11.18 -43.76 -25.96
C LYS A 3 -9.85 -44.26 -25.40
N SER A 4 -8.86 -43.37 -25.34
CA SER A 4 -7.55 -43.66 -24.78
C SER A 4 -7.69 -43.91 -23.28
N ARG A 5 -7.01 -44.94 -22.74
CA ARG A 5 -6.95 -45.16 -21.28
C ARG A 5 -6.38 -43.98 -20.49
N PHE A 6 -5.77 -43.02 -21.17
CA PHE A 6 -5.18 -41.81 -20.60
C PHE A 6 -6.09 -40.58 -20.68
N GLU A 7 -7.28 -40.65 -21.30
CA GLU A 7 -8.17 -39.49 -21.49
C GLU A 7 -8.63 -38.85 -20.17
N TYR A 8 -8.64 -39.62 -19.07
CA TYR A 8 -9.00 -39.12 -17.74
C TYR A 8 -8.11 -37.96 -17.25
N VAL A 9 -6.85 -37.85 -17.72
CA VAL A 9 -5.94 -36.78 -17.27
C VAL A 9 -6.42 -35.39 -17.70
N LYS A 10 -7.23 -35.30 -18.75
CA LYS A 10 -7.86 -34.05 -19.19
C LYS A 10 -8.85 -33.50 -18.17
N SER A 11 -9.40 -34.34 -17.30
CA SER A 11 -10.34 -33.90 -16.26
C SER A 11 -9.67 -33.08 -15.14
N PHE A 12 -8.33 -33.08 -15.07
CA PHE A 12 -7.58 -32.22 -14.14
C PHE A 12 -7.40 -30.79 -14.67
N GLU A 13 -7.73 -30.50 -15.93
CA GLU A 13 -7.70 -29.13 -16.47
C GLU A 13 -8.86 -28.30 -15.92
N THR A 14 -8.57 -27.11 -15.38
CA THR A 14 -9.59 -26.12 -15.03
C THR A 14 -9.92 -25.26 -16.26
N GLU A 15 -11.19 -24.90 -16.44
CA GLU A 15 -11.60 -24.09 -17.59
C GLU A 15 -11.34 -22.58 -17.40
N ASP A 16 -11.15 -22.10 -16.16
CA ASP A 16 -10.83 -20.71 -15.77
C ASP A 16 -11.62 -19.65 -16.57
N ARG A 17 -12.94 -19.79 -16.58
CA ARG A 17 -13.84 -18.86 -17.28
C ARG A 17 -14.07 -17.60 -16.46
N LEU A 18 -13.91 -16.45 -17.10
CA LEU A 18 -14.14 -15.14 -16.51
C LEU A 18 -15.62 -14.77 -16.55
N ASP A 19 -16.10 -14.11 -15.49
CA ASP A 19 -17.50 -13.72 -15.34
C ASP A 19 -17.98 -12.84 -16.51
N PRO A 20 -19.15 -13.12 -17.12
CA PRO A 20 -19.64 -12.44 -18.32
C PRO A 20 -20.10 -10.99 -18.10
N LYS A 21 -20.34 -10.56 -16.85
CA LYS A 21 -20.80 -9.20 -16.52
C LYS A 21 -19.65 -8.21 -16.35
N HIS A 22 -18.42 -8.71 -16.23
CA HIS A 22 -17.25 -7.90 -15.91
C HIS A 22 -16.48 -7.47 -17.17
N TRP A 23 -15.92 -6.28 -17.12
CA TRP A 23 -14.83 -5.88 -18.01
C TRP A 23 -13.61 -6.75 -17.77
N ILE A 24 -12.90 -7.08 -18.84
CA ILE A 24 -11.63 -7.80 -18.76
C ILE A 24 -10.52 -6.82 -19.13
N VAL A 25 -9.57 -6.64 -18.21
CA VAL A 25 -8.33 -5.93 -18.50
C VAL A 25 -7.18 -6.90 -18.34
N ILE A 26 -6.36 -7.02 -19.38
CA ILE A 26 -5.12 -7.78 -19.33
C ILE A 26 -3.97 -6.79 -19.20
N ALA A 27 -3.34 -6.80 -18.04
CA ALA A 27 -2.13 -6.05 -17.78
C ALA A 27 -0.93 -6.90 -18.24
N LEU A 28 -0.10 -6.38 -19.14
CA LEU A 28 1.15 -7.01 -19.60
C LEU A 28 2.34 -6.20 -19.10
N LYS A 29 3.45 -6.87 -18.81
CA LYS A 29 4.72 -6.26 -18.45
C LYS A 29 5.88 -6.98 -19.13
N HIS A 30 6.85 -6.23 -19.65
CA HIS A 30 8.13 -6.79 -20.07
C HIS A 30 9.00 -7.08 -18.84
N ARG A 31 9.40 -8.34 -18.64
CA ARG A 31 10.01 -8.82 -17.39
C ARG A 31 11.40 -8.24 -17.11
N GLN A 32 12.23 -8.06 -18.14
CA GLN A 32 13.63 -7.65 -18.02
C GLN A 32 13.86 -6.27 -18.64
N TYR A 33 12.98 -5.32 -18.34
CA TYR A 33 13.06 -3.99 -18.93
C TYR A 33 14.33 -3.23 -18.53
N ASP A 34 14.76 -3.35 -17.27
CA ASP A 34 15.94 -2.64 -16.77
C ASP A 34 17.22 -3.17 -17.44
N ASP A 35 17.38 -4.50 -17.52
CA ASP A 35 18.48 -5.15 -18.23
C ASP A 35 18.52 -4.75 -19.72
N LEU A 36 17.34 -4.66 -20.36
CA LEU A 36 17.21 -4.24 -21.76
C LEU A 36 17.70 -2.80 -21.94
N ALA A 37 17.35 -1.92 -21.01
CA ALA A 37 17.69 -0.52 -21.10
C ALA A 37 19.21 -0.29 -21.04
N ASP A 38 19.91 -1.07 -20.23
CA ASP A 38 21.36 -0.98 -20.08
C ASP A 38 22.09 -1.69 -21.23
N THR A 39 21.61 -2.87 -21.64
CA THR A 39 22.19 -3.66 -22.75
C THR A 39 22.21 -2.88 -24.07
N TYR A 40 21.16 -2.12 -24.34
CA TYR A 40 20.98 -1.37 -25.60
C TYR A 40 21.27 0.13 -25.48
N ASN A 41 21.80 0.55 -24.34
CA ASN A 41 22.17 1.95 -24.05
C ASN A 41 21.05 2.93 -24.42
N LEU A 42 19.85 2.65 -23.91
CA LEU A 42 18.66 3.42 -24.20
C LEU A 42 18.73 4.83 -23.61
N GLU A 43 18.18 5.81 -24.33
CA GLU A 43 18.06 7.18 -23.84
C GLU A 43 17.22 7.22 -22.55
N LYS A 44 17.71 7.99 -21.56
CA LYS A 44 17.01 8.22 -20.29
C LYS A 44 16.48 9.66 -20.26
N PRO A 45 15.33 9.95 -19.62
CA PRO A 45 14.47 9.01 -18.90
C PRO A 45 13.60 8.12 -19.80
N ASN A 46 13.46 8.45 -21.09
CA ASN A 46 12.60 7.73 -22.03
C ASN A 46 13.26 7.64 -23.42
N ASP A 47 13.40 6.43 -23.96
CA ASP A 47 13.90 6.21 -25.32
C ASP A 47 12.76 6.12 -26.33
N ARG A 48 12.77 7.05 -27.30
CA ARG A 48 11.71 7.16 -28.30
C ARG A 48 11.59 5.94 -29.20
N ARG A 49 12.70 5.28 -29.54
CA ARG A 49 12.70 4.09 -30.41
C ARG A 49 11.97 2.95 -29.71
N LEU A 50 12.25 2.73 -28.43
CA LEU A 50 11.62 1.68 -27.66
C LEU A 50 10.11 1.95 -27.44
N VAL A 51 9.73 3.21 -27.17
CA VAL A 51 8.33 3.59 -27.07
C VAL A 51 7.59 3.32 -28.39
N GLN A 52 8.17 3.72 -29.52
CA GLN A 52 7.56 3.48 -30.84
C GLN A 52 7.44 2.00 -31.19
N LEU A 53 8.46 1.20 -30.86
CA LEU A 53 8.41 -0.26 -30.98
C LEU A 53 7.22 -0.83 -30.20
N PHE A 54 7.08 -0.47 -28.92
CA PHE A 54 5.98 -0.94 -28.09
C PHE A 54 4.60 -0.48 -28.58
N GLU A 55 4.48 0.75 -29.07
CA GLU A 55 3.25 1.25 -29.69
C GLU A 55 2.86 0.43 -30.93
N GLU A 56 3.83 0.11 -31.79
CA GLU A 56 3.60 -0.72 -32.98
C GLU A 56 3.25 -2.17 -32.62
N CYS A 57 3.92 -2.77 -31.64
CA CYS A 57 3.55 -4.08 -31.11
C CYS A 57 2.11 -4.08 -30.56
N THR A 58 1.75 -3.05 -29.78
CA THR A 58 0.40 -2.91 -29.23
C THR A 58 -0.63 -2.73 -30.33
N ARG A 59 -0.31 -1.96 -31.37
CA ARG A 59 -1.16 -1.79 -32.56
C ARG A 59 -1.35 -3.10 -33.32
N SER A 60 -0.32 -3.92 -33.44
CA SER A 60 -0.40 -5.28 -34.00
C SER A 60 -1.35 -6.15 -33.19
N VAL A 61 -1.21 -6.14 -31.86
CA VAL A 61 -2.08 -6.88 -30.93
C VAL A 61 -3.55 -6.44 -31.07
N MET A 62 -3.84 -5.14 -31.02
CA MET A 62 -5.22 -4.65 -31.20
C MET A 62 -5.76 -4.90 -32.61
N SER A 63 -4.89 -4.99 -33.61
CA SER A 63 -5.29 -5.32 -34.98
C SER A 63 -5.68 -6.79 -35.12
N ASP A 64 -5.04 -7.70 -34.41
CA ASP A 64 -5.43 -9.11 -34.41
C ASP A 64 -6.65 -9.36 -33.49
N PHE A 65 -6.65 -8.74 -32.31
CA PHE A 65 -7.71 -8.85 -31.30
C PHE A 65 -8.71 -7.70 -31.42
N LYS A 66 -9.63 -7.79 -32.39
CA LYS A 66 -10.65 -6.75 -32.67
C LYS A 66 -11.60 -6.42 -31.52
N GLU A 67 -11.70 -7.31 -30.53
CA GLU A 67 -12.52 -7.09 -29.34
C GLU A 67 -11.80 -6.26 -28.26
N LEU A 68 -10.53 -5.89 -28.45
CA LEU A 68 -9.86 -4.89 -27.63
C LEU A 68 -10.35 -3.48 -27.99
N VAL A 69 -10.91 -2.78 -27.01
CA VAL A 69 -11.52 -1.45 -27.20
C VAL A 69 -10.63 -0.30 -26.73
N LEU A 70 -9.66 -0.59 -25.86
CA LEU A 70 -8.73 0.39 -25.33
C LEU A 70 -7.39 -0.29 -25.01
N ALA A 71 -6.30 0.40 -25.30
CA ALA A 71 -4.97 0.07 -24.80
C ALA A 71 -4.36 1.30 -24.17
N TYR A 72 -3.69 1.11 -23.03
CA TYR A 72 -2.90 2.13 -22.37
C TYR A 72 -1.52 1.55 -22.07
N GLY A 73 -0.46 2.19 -22.53
CA GLY A 73 0.91 1.76 -22.32
C GLY A 73 1.75 2.86 -21.69
N PHE A 74 2.63 2.50 -20.76
CA PHE A 74 3.68 3.38 -20.24
C PHE A 74 4.92 2.55 -19.85
N GLY A 75 6.07 2.94 -20.37
CA GLY A 75 7.30 2.18 -20.22
C GLY A 75 7.15 0.77 -20.79
N ALA A 76 7.37 -0.24 -19.94
CA ALA A 76 7.23 -1.65 -20.28
C ALA A 76 5.87 -2.27 -19.88
N GLU A 77 4.92 -1.47 -19.39
CA GLU A 77 3.63 -1.93 -18.87
C GLU A 77 2.47 -1.52 -19.80
N PHE A 78 1.54 -2.44 -20.05
CA PHE A 78 0.38 -2.25 -20.94
C PHE A 78 -0.90 -2.73 -20.28
N SER A 79 -1.98 -1.97 -20.36
CA SER A 79 -3.32 -2.35 -19.94
C SER A 79 -4.21 -2.46 -21.18
N LEU A 80 -4.63 -3.68 -21.52
CA LEU A 80 -5.44 -3.99 -22.70
C LEU A 80 -6.86 -4.33 -22.26
N VAL A 81 -7.85 -3.54 -22.69
CA VAL A 81 -9.25 -3.66 -22.27
C VAL A 81 -10.07 -4.32 -23.36
N PHE A 82 -10.72 -5.44 -23.05
CA PHE A 82 -11.70 -6.06 -23.93
C PHE A 82 -13.06 -5.40 -23.80
N ALA A 83 -13.84 -5.41 -24.87
CA ALA A 83 -15.26 -5.10 -24.84
C ALA A 83 -15.97 -5.93 -23.75
N LYS A 84 -16.84 -5.30 -22.95
CA LYS A 84 -17.54 -5.94 -21.83
C LYS A 84 -18.23 -7.25 -22.24
N ASN A 85 -18.87 -7.23 -23.40
CA ASN A 85 -19.62 -8.34 -23.99
C ASN A 85 -18.75 -9.34 -24.77
N THR A 86 -17.41 -9.30 -24.65
CA THR A 86 -16.54 -10.23 -25.37
C THR A 86 -16.89 -11.69 -25.07
N THR A 87 -16.90 -12.49 -26.13
CA THR A 87 -17.08 -13.96 -26.02
C THR A 87 -15.83 -14.72 -26.46
N LEU A 88 -14.76 -13.99 -26.79
CA LEU A 88 -13.53 -14.53 -27.33
C LEU A 88 -12.97 -15.65 -26.45
N TYR A 89 -12.63 -16.77 -27.08
CA TYR A 89 -12.18 -18.01 -26.43
C TYR A 89 -13.07 -18.52 -25.28
N ARG A 90 -14.37 -18.18 -25.28
CA ARG A 90 -15.31 -18.45 -24.18
C ARG A 90 -14.86 -17.83 -22.86
N ARG A 91 -14.19 -16.66 -22.95
CA ARG A 91 -13.67 -15.90 -21.81
C ARG A 91 -12.73 -16.70 -20.90
N ARG A 92 -11.98 -17.65 -21.47
CA ARG A 92 -10.98 -18.42 -20.70
C ARG A 92 -9.75 -17.56 -20.45
N ALA A 93 -9.47 -17.27 -19.18
CA ALA A 93 -8.39 -16.38 -18.78
C ALA A 93 -7.03 -16.81 -19.37
N PRO A 94 -6.63 -18.10 -19.30
CA PRO A 94 -5.34 -18.53 -19.83
C PRO A 94 -5.23 -18.31 -21.34
N LYS A 95 -6.32 -18.48 -22.11
CA LYS A 95 -6.30 -18.29 -23.56
C LYS A 95 -6.16 -16.83 -23.94
N LEU A 96 -6.88 -15.93 -23.27
CA LEU A 96 -6.74 -14.51 -23.53
C LEU A 96 -5.32 -14.05 -23.17
N LEU A 97 -4.84 -14.41 -21.98
CA LEU A 97 -3.53 -14.02 -21.48
C LEU A 97 -2.38 -14.53 -22.36
N THR A 98 -2.32 -15.85 -22.63
CA THR A 98 -1.18 -16.43 -23.35
C THR A 98 -1.08 -15.92 -24.77
N ASN A 99 -2.22 -15.73 -25.47
CA ASN A 99 -2.19 -15.24 -26.85
C ASN A 99 -1.73 -13.78 -26.93
N LEU A 100 -2.16 -12.92 -25.99
CA LEU A 100 -1.67 -11.54 -25.94
C LEU A 100 -0.18 -11.48 -25.60
N CYS A 101 0.29 -12.24 -24.60
CA CYS A 101 1.73 -12.33 -24.28
C CYS A 101 2.55 -12.81 -25.49
N SER A 102 2.13 -13.89 -26.15
CA SER A 102 2.87 -14.44 -27.29
C SER A 102 2.85 -13.52 -28.50
N LEU A 103 1.74 -12.83 -28.77
CA LEU A 103 1.65 -11.89 -29.88
C LEU A 103 2.47 -10.63 -29.62
N MET A 104 2.49 -10.15 -28.37
CA MET A 104 3.34 -9.03 -27.98
C MET A 104 4.82 -9.38 -28.13
N ALA A 105 5.24 -10.55 -27.65
CA ALA A 105 6.62 -11.03 -27.78
C ALA A 105 7.05 -11.22 -29.24
N SER A 106 6.23 -11.91 -30.04
CA SER A 106 6.55 -12.15 -31.46
C SER A 106 6.55 -10.86 -32.28
N SER A 107 5.60 -9.94 -32.04
CA SER A 107 5.58 -8.62 -32.68
C SER A 107 6.82 -7.82 -32.30
N PHE A 108 7.27 -7.88 -31.05
CA PHE A 108 8.48 -7.19 -30.59
C PHE A 108 9.72 -7.68 -31.33
N VAL A 109 9.92 -9.00 -31.41
CA VAL A 109 11.05 -9.59 -32.16
C VAL A 109 10.98 -9.23 -33.65
N GLN A 110 9.79 -9.31 -34.24
CA GLN A 110 9.60 -9.00 -35.66
C GLN A 110 9.89 -7.53 -35.98
N LEU A 111 9.45 -6.61 -35.11
CA LEU A 111 9.55 -5.17 -35.35
C LEU A 111 10.89 -4.58 -34.90
N TRP A 112 11.65 -5.28 -34.05
CA TRP A 112 12.95 -4.82 -33.53
C TRP A 112 13.87 -4.25 -34.62
N PRO A 113 14.14 -4.93 -35.76
CA PRO A 113 15.09 -4.44 -36.76
C PRO A 113 14.65 -3.14 -37.46
N HIS A 114 13.37 -2.76 -37.35
CA HIS A 114 12.87 -1.50 -37.91
C HIS A 114 13.20 -0.30 -37.01
N HIS A 115 13.28 -0.51 -35.70
CA HIS A 115 13.50 0.52 -34.68
C HIS A 115 14.96 0.58 -34.20
N PHE A 116 15.64 -0.57 -34.16
CA PHE A 116 17.03 -0.72 -33.74
C PHE A 116 17.84 -1.32 -34.90
N LYS A 117 18.35 -0.47 -35.78
CA LYS A 117 19.04 -0.90 -37.02
C LYS A 117 20.49 -1.26 -36.76
N GLU A 118 21.05 -0.63 -35.74
CA GLU A 118 22.44 -0.68 -35.32
C GLU A 118 22.76 -1.90 -34.45
N CYS A 119 21.75 -2.55 -33.87
CA CYS A 119 21.96 -3.68 -32.96
C CYS A 119 20.90 -4.78 -33.17
N SER A 120 21.38 -6.03 -33.13
CA SER A 120 20.50 -7.19 -33.15
C SER A 120 19.94 -7.46 -31.76
N LEU A 121 18.73 -8.01 -31.71
CA LEU A 121 18.15 -8.49 -30.45
C LEU A 121 18.92 -9.73 -29.99
N ILE A 122 19.46 -9.68 -28.76
CA ILE A 122 20.36 -10.66 -28.17
C ILE A 122 19.51 -11.72 -27.48
N ASP A 123 18.60 -11.28 -26.61
CA ASP A 123 17.71 -12.14 -25.84
C ASP A 123 16.25 -11.95 -26.27
N PRO A 124 15.47 -13.05 -26.34
CA PRO A 124 14.05 -12.96 -26.65
C PRO A 124 13.29 -12.24 -25.53
N PRO A 125 12.30 -11.39 -25.87
CA PRO A 125 11.54 -10.66 -24.89
C PRO A 125 10.59 -11.60 -24.14
N VAL A 126 10.44 -11.37 -22.84
CA VAL A 126 9.48 -12.10 -22.00
C VAL A 126 8.42 -11.13 -21.51
N PHE A 127 7.17 -11.40 -21.90
CA PHE A 127 6.00 -10.69 -21.41
C PHE A 127 5.24 -11.54 -20.41
N GLU A 128 5.13 -11.04 -19.19
CA GLU A 128 4.23 -11.57 -18.17
C GLU A 128 2.92 -10.77 -18.19
N GLY A 129 1.86 -11.34 -17.64
CA GLY A 129 0.64 -10.59 -17.52
C GLY A 129 -0.32 -11.10 -16.46
N THR A 130 -1.28 -10.25 -16.14
CA THR A 130 -2.28 -10.46 -15.10
C THR A 130 -3.65 -10.11 -15.65
N VAL A 131 -4.67 -10.88 -15.26
CA VAL A 131 -6.06 -10.65 -15.66
C VAL A 131 -6.78 -9.94 -14.52
N HIS A 132 -7.37 -8.79 -14.81
CA HIS A 132 -8.21 -8.03 -13.89
C HIS A 132 -9.66 -8.03 -14.39
N LEU A 133 -10.60 -8.14 -13.45
CA LEU A 133 -12.02 -8.05 -13.71
C LEU A 133 -12.61 -6.82 -13.02
N PHE A 134 -13.35 -6.01 -13.77
CA PHE A 134 -14.05 -4.84 -13.21
C PHE A 134 -15.56 -4.98 -13.40
N PRO A 135 -16.38 -4.85 -12.34
CA PRO A 135 -17.81 -5.16 -12.39
C PRO A 135 -18.61 -4.15 -13.22
N ASP A 136 -18.14 -2.92 -13.30
CA ASP A 136 -18.86 -1.83 -13.93
C ASP A 136 -17.91 -0.83 -14.60
N ASP A 137 -18.51 0.11 -15.34
CA ASP A 137 -17.78 1.06 -16.17
C ASP A 137 -17.05 2.12 -15.33
N GLN A 138 -17.53 2.41 -14.12
CA GLN A 138 -16.87 3.34 -13.20
C GLN A 138 -15.61 2.70 -12.62
N SER A 139 -15.69 1.45 -12.16
CA SER A 139 -14.55 0.68 -11.67
C SER A 139 -13.43 0.57 -12.71
N LEU A 140 -13.79 0.36 -13.99
CA LEU A 140 -12.83 0.39 -15.10
C LEU A 140 -12.20 1.79 -15.26
N ARG A 141 -13.00 2.86 -15.27
CA ARG A 141 -12.50 4.24 -15.39
C ARG A 141 -11.57 4.61 -14.25
N ASP A 142 -11.89 4.23 -13.02
CA ASP A 142 -11.08 4.49 -11.84
C ASP A 142 -9.73 3.76 -11.94
N TYR A 143 -9.75 2.50 -12.37
CA TYR A 143 -8.51 1.77 -12.67
C TYR A 143 -7.67 2.48 -13.73
N MET A 144 -8.25 2.84 -14.88
CA MET A 144 -7.49 3.52 -15.95
C MET A 144 -6.96 4.89 -15.50
N THR A 145 -7.72 5.62 -14.69
CA THR A 145 -7.28 6.90 -14.08
C THR A 145 -6.12 6.67 -13.13
N GLN A 146 -6.20 5.64 -12.29
CA GLN A 146 -5.11 5.24 -11.40
C GLN A 146 -3.84 4.88 -12.19
N ARG A 147 -3.97 4.16 -13.31
CA ARG A 147 -2.83 3.88 -14.20
C ARG A 147 -2.19 5.15 -14.78
N GLN A 148 -3.00 6.14 -15.17
CA GLN A 148 -2.50 7.44 -15.65
C GLN A 148 -1.80 8.24 -14.55
N LEU A 149 -2.35 8.27 -13.34
CA LEU A 149 -1.72 8.96 -12.20
C LEU A 149 -0.38 8.33 -11.83
N VAL A 150 -0.31 6.99 -11.79
CA VAL A 150 0.94 6.26 -11.54
C VAL A 150 1.97 6.56 -12.62
N CYS A 151 1.57 6.56 -13.89
CA CYS A 151 2.43 6.96 -15.00
C CYS A 151 2.95 8.39 -14.84
N HIS A 152 2.08 9.35 -14.57
CA HIS A 152 2.46 10.75 -14.39
C HIS A 152 3.50 10.90 -13.26
N HIS A 153 3.24 10.27 -12.11
CA HIS A 153 4.15 10.30 -10.97
C HIS A 153 5.50 9.63 -11.28
N ARG A 154 5.49 8.42 -11.87
CA ARG A 154 6.73 7.71 -12.25
C ARG A 154 7.53 8.49 -13.29
N ASN A 155 6.88 9.06 -14.29
CA ASN A 155 7.54 9.84 -15.32
C ASN A 155 8.17 11.11 -14.74
N LEU A 156 7.46 11.81 -13.84
CA LEU A 156 7.98 12.98 -13.15
C LEU A 156 9.24 12.64 -12.34
N ASN A 157 9.16 11.59 -11.51
CA ASN A 157 10.28 11.17 -10.66
C ASN A 157 11.48 10.69 -11.50
N ASN A 158 11.24 9.89 -12.54
CA ASN A 158 12.31 9.41 -13.43
C ASN A 158 12.96 10.58 -14.20
N THR A 159 12.16 11.54 -14.67
CA THR A 159 12.69 12.72 -15.35
C THR A 159 13.55 13.55 -14.41
N LEU A 160 13.06 13.82 -13.19
CA LEU A 160 13.83 14.52 -12.16
C LEU A 160 15.13 13.76 -11.84
N PHE A 161 15.04 12.45 -11.62
CA PHE A 161 16.20 11.60 -11.32
C PHE A 161 17.29 11.72 -12.38
N TRP A 162 16.92 11.52 -13.65
CA TRP A 162 17.90 11.55 -14.74
C TRP A 162 18.43 12.97 -15.02
N SER A 163 17.63 14.03 -14.84
CA SER A 163 18.14 15.40 -14.90
C SER A 163 19.14 15.70 -13.78
N LEU A 164 18.94 15.17 -12.56
CA LEU A 164 19.92 15.34 -11.49
C LEU A 164 21.24 14.62 -11.81
N VAL A 165 21.17 13.40 -12.34
CA VAL A 165 22.36 12.61 -12.69
C VAL A 165 23.09 13.21 -13.90
N GLN A 166 22.37 13.55 -14.97
CA GLN A 166 22.96 13.94 -16.26
C GLN A 166 23.25 15.43 -16.35
N ASP A 167 22.29 16.28 -15.97
CA ASP A 167 22.41 17.73 -16.13
C ASP A 167 23.13 18.38 -14.94
N CYS A 168 22.93 17.83 -13.74
CA CYS A 168 23.52 18.36 -12.51
C CYS A 168 24.75 17.59 -12.03
N SER A 169 25.13 16.48 -12.69
CA SER A 169 26.30 15.64 -12.36
C SER A 169 26.30 15.09 -10.92
N LEU A 170 25.13 14.88 -10.32
CA LEU A 170 25.02 14.21 -9.03
C LEU A 170 25.32 12.72 -9.18
N SER A 171 25.84 12.11 -8.11
CA SER A 171 25.91 10.65 -8.04
C SER A 171 24.51 10.03 -8.06
N VAL A 172 24.43 8.76 -8.47
CA VAL A 172 23.18 7.99 -8.48
C VAL A 172 22.53 7.98 -7.09
N ASP A 173 23.34 7.85 -6.03
CA ASP A 173 22.85 7.81 -4.65
C ASP A 173 22.27 9.16 -4.21
N GLU A 174 22.96 10.27 -4.47
CA GLU A 174 22.46 11.62 -4.15
C GLU A 174 21.19 11.96 -4.93
N ALA A 175 21.13 11.61 -6.22
CA ALA A 175 19.94 11.79 -7.04
C ALA A 175 18.78 10.91 -6.55
N GLN A 176 19.04 9.67 -6.15
CA GLN A 176 18.04 8.79 -5.56
C GLN A 176 17.52 9.35 -4.24
N ASP A 177 18.39 9.89 -3.39
CA ASP A 177 17.99 10.50 -2.11
C ASP A 177 17.12 11.73 -2.35
N ILE A 178 17.45 12.58 -3.33
CA ILE A 178 16.60 13.74 -3.66
C ILE A 178 15.24 13.30 -4.20
N VAL A 179 15.19 12.30 -5.09
CA VAL A 179 13.97 11.82 -5.76
C VAL A 179 13.08 10.98 -4.84
N LYS A 180 13.67 10.17 -3.97
CA LYS A 180 12.95 9.46 -2.89
C LYS A 180 12.41 10.43 -1.83
N GLY A 181 12.78 11.70 -1.91
CA GLY A 181 12.71 12.63 -0.81
C GLY A 181 13.84 12.29 0.13
N ALA A 182 14.77 13.23 0.33
CA ALA A 182 15.73 13.14 1.41
C ALA A 182 14.90 12.76 2.64
N LYS A 183 15.14 11.56 3.19
CA LYS A 183 14.35 11.02 4.30
C LYS A 183 14.07 12.18 5.24
N SER A 184 12.80 12.39 5.55
CA SER A 184 12.32 13.40 6.50
C SER A 184 13.22 13.55 7.72
N GLU A 185 13.79 12.42 8.11
CA GLU A 185 14.59 12.14 9.28
C GLU A 185 16.02 12.67 9.23
N GLU A 186 16.70 12.73 8.06
CA GLU A 186 18.08 13.22 7.97
C GLU A 186 18.15 14.75 7.97
N LYS A 187 17.11 15.43 7.45
CA LYS A 187 17.02 16.90 7.44
C LYS A 187 16.56 17.52 8.75
N HIS A 188 15.74 16.81 9.54
CA HIS A 188 15.23 17.30 10.83
C HIS A 188 15.93 16.69 12.05
N SER A 189 16.95 15.85 11.83
CA SER A 189 17.80 15.25 12.86
C SER A 189 17.02 14.53 13.97
N PHE A 190 16.08 13.66 13.57
CA PHE A 190 15.32 12.87 14.53
C PHE A 190 16.23 11.91 15.32
N THR A 191 15.93 11.75 16.60
CA THR A 191 16.63 10.79 17.46
C THR A 191 16.31 9.37 17.01
N LYS A 192 17.32 8.50 16.99
CA LYS A 192 17.20 7.09 16.60
C LYS A 192 17.40 6.19 17.82
N PRO A 193 16.63 5.09 17.97
CA PRO A 193 15.69 4.52 16.98
C PRO A 193 14.35 5.26 16.89
N ASN A 194 13.90 5.88 17.98
CA ASN A 194 12.60 6.56 18.08
C ASN A 194 12.78 8.00 18.59
N ASP A 195 12.15 8.97 17.95
CA ASP A 195 12.07 10.35 18.43
C ASP A 195 10.69 10.59 19.05
N ILE A 196 10.66 10.78 20.36
CA ILE A 196 9.42 10.99 21.12
C ILE A 196 8.62 12.19 20.60
N ARG A 197 9.30 13.23 20.11
CA ARG A 197 8.65 14.44 19.57
C ARG A 197 7.89 14.11 18.29
N SER A 198 8.48 13.30 17.41
CA SER A 198 7.82 12.87 16.17
C SER A 198 6.57 12.05 16.47
N ILE A 199 6.67 11.12 17.41
CA ILE A 199 5.53 10.28 17.82
C ILE A 199 4.43 11.13 18.46
N GLU A 200 4.79 12.06 19.35
CA GLU A 200 3.83 12.98 19.97
C GLU A 200 3.13 13.86 18.92
N LEU A 201 3.86 14.36 17.91
CA LEU A 201 3.28 15.14 16.84
C LEU A 201 2.26 14.32 16.03
N MET A 202 2.59 13.07 15.69
CA MET A 202 1.67 12.14 15.02
C MET A 202 0.45 11.83 15.90
N ASN A 203 0.64 11.64 17.21
CA ASN A 203 -0.42 11.42 18.17
C ASN A 203 -1.38 12.62 18.26
N ARG A 204 -0.86 13.85 18.29
CA ARG A 204 -1.70 15.07 18.27
C ARG A 204 -2.53 15.17 17.00
N ALA A 205 -1.93 14.89 15.83
CA ALA A 205 -2.64 14.88 14.57
C ALA A 205 -3.75 13.82 14.55
N ALA A 206 -3.47 12.60 15.02
CA ALA A 206 -4.46 11.53 15.10
C ALA A 206 -5.60 11.86 16.06
N LYS A 207 -5.28 12.41 17.23
CA LYS A 207 -6.27 12.81 18.22
C LYS A 207 -7.20 13.88 17.65
N ARG A 208 -6.67 14.90 16.96
CA ARG A 208 -7.49 15.94 16.31
C ARG A 208 -8.42 15.36 15.24
N VAL A 209 -7.95 14.39 14.47
CA VAL A 209 -8.78 13.64 13.51
C VAL A 209 -9.92 12.91 14.22
N MET A 210 -9.64 12.24 15.33
CA MET A 210 -10.70 11.61 16.14
C MET A 210 -11.65 12.64 16.77
N GLU A 211 -11.18 13.82 17.16
CA GLU A 211 -12.06 14.88 17.68
C GLU A 211 -13.02 15.39 16.61
N GLU A 212 -12.54 15.56 15.38
CA GLU A 212 -13.35 16.02 14.25
C GLU A 212 -14.33 14.97 13.73
N PHE A 213 -13.95 13.68 13.77
CA PHE A 213 -14.76 12.58 13.24
C PHE A 213 -15.18 11.60 14.36
N PRO A 214 -16.31 11.86 15.05
CA PRO A 214 -16.88 11.01 16.10
C PRO A 214 -17.03 9.54 15.72
N ASP A 215 -17.30 9.25 14.44
CA ASP A 215 -17.46 7.91 13.89
C ASP A 215 -16.18 7.06 13.91
N ILE A 216 -15.01 7.67 14.10
CA ILE A 216 -13.77 6.93 14.35
C ILE A 216 -13.80 6.41 15.79
N ILE A 217 -13.89 5.10 15.93
CA ILE A 217 -14.05 4.40 17.22
C ILE A 217 -12.72 4.00 17.86
N LEU A 218 -11.69 3.79 17.03
CA LEU A 218 -10.35 3.43 17.46
C LEU A 218 -9.33 3.96 16.45
N SER A 219 -8.17 4.40 16.92
CA SER A 219 -7.00 4.61 16.09
C SER A 219 -5.78 3.90 16.65
N TYR A 220 -4.88 3.47 15.78
CA TYR A 220 -3.63 2.85 16.16
C TYR A 220 -2.46 3.49 15.40
N GLY A 221 -1.45 3.95 16.13
CA GLY A 221 -0.26 4.60 15.59
C GLY A 221 1.03 3.84 15.89
N GLN A 222 1.91 3.77 14.89
CA GLN A 222 3.26 3.18 14.99
C GLN A 222 4.20 3.95 14.07
N SER A 223 5.34 4.43 14.59
CA SER A 223 6.36 5.14 13.81
C SER A 223 5.74 6.36 13.09
N ASP A 224 5.58 6.26 11.77
CA ASP A 224 5.11 7.25 10.82
C ASP A 224 3.74 6.89 10.22
N GLU A 225 3.10 5.82 10.70
CA GLU A 225 1.82 5.32 10.18
C GLU A 225 0.71 5.37 11.23
N TYR A 226 -0.51 5.67 10.75
CA TYR A 226 -1.72 5.68 11.57
C TYR A 226 -2.86 4.92 10.89
N THR A 227 -3.58 4.13 11.70
CA THR A 227 -4.81 3.41 11.34
C THR A 227 -5.98 4.10 12.01
N PHE A 228 -7.04 4.38 11.27
CA PHE A 228 -8.32 4.87 11.81
C PHE A 228 -9.43 3.87 11.51
N VAL A 229 -10.07 3.37 12.57
CA VAL A 229 -11.19 2.44 12.49
C VAL A 229 -12.48 3.24 12.56
N VAL A 230 -13.19 3.29 11.43
CA VAL A 230 -14.52 3.89 11.35
C VAL A 230 -15.57 2.85 11.73
N ASP A 231 -16.58 3.24 12.51
CA ASP A 231 -17.68 2.35 12.88
C ASP A 231 -18.36 1.73 11.65
N ARG A 232 -18.68 0.43 11.72
CA ARG A 232 -19.19 -0.34 10.57
C ARG A 232 -20.54 0.15 10.04
N TYR A 233 -21.33 0.81 10.88
CA TYR A 233 -22.64 1.39 10.56
C TYR A 233 -22.59 2.92 10.42
N SER A 234 -21.39 3.49 10.45
CA SER A 234 -21.19 4.92 10.24
C SER A 234 -21.79 5.38 8.91
N ARG A 235 -22.38 6.58 8.94
CA ARG A 235 -22.78 7.34 7.74
C ARG A 235 -21.82 8.49 7.45
N MET A 236 -20.67 8.52 8.13
CA MET A 236 -19.63 9.52 7.93
C MET A 236 -19.36 9.71 6.45
N LEU A 237 -19.53 10.94 5.98
CA LEU A 237 -19.27 11.37 4.60
C LEU A 237 -19.93 10.45 3.55
N ASP A 238 -21.17 10.03 3.84
CA ASP A 238 -21.99 9.18 2.98
C ASP A 238 -21.34 7.82 2.65
N ARG A 239 -20.42 7.34 3.52
CA ARG A 239 -19.59 6.13 3.32
C ARG A 239 -18.77 6.17 2.02
N CYS A 240 -18.51 7.35 1.49
CA CYS A 240 -17.70 7.52 0.29
C CYS A 240 -16.21 7.44 0.67
N SER A 241 -15.56 6.32 0.32
CA SER A 241 -14.15 6.05 0.66
C SER A 241 -13.23 7.22 0.31
N ASN A 242 -13.35 7.79 -0.90
CA ASN A 242 -12.50 8.89 -1.33
C ASN A 242 -12.69 10.15 -0.47
N ARG A 243 -13.94 10.48 -0.09
CA ARG A 243 -14.23 11.62 0.79
C ARG A 243 -13.72 11.40 2.21
N THR A 244 -13.90 10.19 2.75
CA THR A 244 -13.36 9.79 4.05
C THR A 244 -11.84 9.90 4.08
N ILE A 245 -11.16 9.27 3.11
CA ILE A 245 -9.70 9.28 3.02
C ILE A 245 -9.17 10.72 2.89
N SER A 246 -9.69 11.48 1.91
CA SER A 246 -9.23 12.85 1.64
C SER A 246 -9.46 13.79 2.82
N SER A 247 -10.57 13.64 3.55
CA SER A 247 -10.86 14.49 4.73
C SER A 247 -9.93 14.14 5.90
N ILE A 248 -9.73 12.85 6.17
CA ILE A 248 -8.83 12.39 7.24
C ILE A 248 -7.38 12.82 6.95
N VAL A 249 -6.87 12.53 5.76
CA VAL A 249 -5.46 12.81 5.41
C VAL A 249 -5.17 14.31 5.36
N SER A 250 -6.12 15.12 4.88
CA SER A 250 -5.97 16.58 4.84
C SER A 250 -5.94 17.18 6.24
N LEU A 251 -6.84 16.73 7.13
CA LEU A 251 -6.85 17.18 8.52
C LEU A 251 -5.61 16.71 9.28
N PHE A 252 -5.20 15.45 9.08
CA PHE A 252 -4.00 14.90 9.69
C PHE A 252 -2.76 15.70 9.28
N GLY A 253 -2.54 15.88 7.98
CA GLY A 253 -1.36 16.59 7.46
C GLY A 253 -1.34 18.07 7.85
N SER A 254 -2.47 18.76 7.79
CA SER A 254 -2.55 20.16 8.22
C SER A 254 -2.31 20.33 9.73
N THR A 255 -2.84 19.43 10.56
CA THR A 255 -2.62 19.41 12.01
C THR A 255 -1.16 19.10 12.35
N TYR A 256 -0.54 18.17 11.62
CA TYR A 256 0.88 17.85 11.76
C TYR A 256 1.76 19.08 11.48
N VAL A 257 1.51 19.80 10.38
CA VAL A 257 2.25 21.03 10.06
C VAL A 257 1.97 22.14 11.07
N HIS A 258 0.73 22.27 11.54
CA HIS A 258 0.34 23.27 12.51
C HIS A 258 1.06 23.11 13.85
N HIS A 259 1.09 21.90 14.41
CA HIS A 259 1.74 21.63 15.69
C HIS A 259 3.26 21.40 15.59
N TRP A 260 3.83 21.39 14.38
CA TRP A 260 5.27 21.23 14.19
C TRP A 260 6.06 22.27 15.01
N VAL A 261 5.67 23.54 14.95
CA VAL A 261 6.38 24.65 15.63
C VAL A 261 6.36 24.49 17.16
N GLU A 262 5.30 23.90 17.71
CA GLU A 262 5.17 23.66 19.14
C GLU A 262 5.99 22.46 19.62
N VAL A 263 6.16 21.45 18.75
CA VAL A 263 6.84 20.19 19.11
C VAL A 263 8.33 20.22 18.75
N PHE A 264 8.68 20.97 17.70
CA PHE A 264 10.02 21.15 17.18
C PHE A 264 10.41 22.64 17.19
N GLU A 265 10.43 23.22 18.40
CA GLU A 265 10.70 24.66 18.62
C GLU A 265 11.98 25.15 17.92
N ASP A 266 13.05 24.33 17.95
CA ASP A 266 14.37 24.67 17.42
C ASP A 266 14.63 24.18 15.99
N THR A 267 13.72 23.38 15.42
CA THR A 267 13.93 22.75 14.11
C THR A 267 12.85 23.23 13.13
N PRO A 268 13.12 24.21 12.26
CA PRO A 268 12.14 24.66 11.29
C PRO A 268 11.81 23.54 10.28
N LEU A 269 10.52 23.46 9.93
CA LEU A 269 10.03 22.50 8.93
C LEU A 269 10.66 22.82 7.56
N GLN A 270 11.48 21.92 7.04
CA GLN A 270 12.28 22.14 5.83
C GLN A 270 11.47 21.97 4.54
N TYR A 271 10.37 21.22 4.58
CA TYR A 271 9.52 20.95 3.44
C TYR A 271 8.12 20.51 3.90
N SER A 272 7.12 20.62 3.01
CA SER A 272 5.75 20.19 3.33
C SER A 272 5.65 18.66 3.38
N PRO A 273 5.27 18.05 4.52
CA PRO A 273 5.05 16.62 4.60
C PRO A 273 3.83 16.23 3.77
N ALA A 274 3.88 15.04 3.19
CA ALA A 274 2.76 14.42 2.49
C ALA A 274 2.49 13.06 3.11
N PHE A 275 1.20 12.72 3.25
CA PHE A 275 0.76 11.45 3.80
C PHE A 275 -0.04 10.72 2.71
N ASP A 276 0.26 9.44 2.49
CA ASP A 276 -0.59 8.58 1.69
C ASP A 276 -1.68 7.95 2.57
N ALA A 277 -2.80 7.56 1.96
CA ALA A 277 -3.89 6.96 2.71
C ALA A 277 -4.69 6.01 1.81
N ARG A 278 -5.19 4.94 2.42
CA ARG A 278 -6.03 3.91 1.78
C ARG A 278 -7.16 3.50 2.70
N ALA A 279 -8.31 3.12 2.13
CA ALA A 279 -9.40 2.50 2.88
C ALA A 279 -9.45 1.00 2.58
N VAL A 280 -9.64 0.19 3.63
CA VAL A 280 -9.79 -1.26 3.55
C VAL A 280 -11.06 -1.65 4.30
N LEU A 281 -11.83 -2.57 3.72
CA LEU A 281 -13.07 -3.06 4.33
C LEU A 281 -12.83 -4.41 4.98
N TYR A 282 -13.15 -4.53 6.27
CA TYR A 282 -13.13 -5.78 7.01
C TYR A 282 -14.57 -6.30 7.20
N PRO A 283 -14.86 -7.56 6.84
CA PRO A 283 -16.23 -8.07 6.79
C PRO A 283 -16.85 -8.31 8.18
N ASN A 284 -16.02 -8.53 9.19
CA ASN A 284 -16.44 -8.86 10.55
C ASN A 284 -15.39 -8.38 11.57
N ASN A 285 -15.76 -8.40 12.84
CA ASN A 285 -14.94 -7.95 13.96
C ASN A 285 -13.68 -8.82 14.12
N SER A 286 -13.74 -10.11 13.77
CA SER A 286 -12.57 -11.00 13.82
C SER A 286 -11.48 -10.53 12.85
N CYS A 287 -11.83 -10.27 11.59
CA CYS A 287 -10.87 -9.81 10.59
C CYS A 287 -10.28 -8.43 10.95
N LEU A 288 -11.07 -7.54 11.54
CA LEU A 288 -10.59 -6.24 12.03
C LEU A 288 -9.57 -6.44 13.17
N ARG A 289 -9.87 -7.33 14.13
CA ARG A 289 -8.97 -7.66 15.23
C ARG A 289 -7.68 -8.31 14.74
N ASP A 290 -7.75 -9.20 13.75
CA ASP A 290 -6.57 -9.81 13.13
C ASP A 290 -5.69 -8.75 12.46
N TYR A 291 -6.29 -7.79 11.76
CA TYR A 291 -5.55 -6.69 11.14
C TYR A 291 -4.84 -5.81 12.17
N LEU A 292 -5.55 -5.39 13.22
CA LEU A 292 -4.97 -4.58 14.30
C LEU A 292 -3.86 -5.36 15.04
N SER A 293 -4.07 -6.66 15.25
CA SER A 293 -3.06 -7.55 15.84
C SER A 293 -1.83 -7.70 14.97
N TRP A 294 -2.01 -7.83 13.64
CA TRP A 294 -0.91 -7.83 12.68
C TRP A 294 -0.11 -6.53 12.73
N ARG A 295 -0.79 -5.38 12.76
CA ARG A 295 -0.16 -4.06 12.89
C ARG A 295 0.64 -3.93 14.19
N GLN A 296 0.12 -4.41 15.31
CA GLN A 296 0.87 -4.38 16.58
C GLN A 296 2.02 -5.39 16.63
N ALA A 297 1.88 -6.56 16.00
CA ALA A 297 2.98 -7.52 15.87
C ALA A 297 4.11 -6.96 15.00
N ASP A 298 3.78 -6.27 13.91
CA ASP A 298 4.73 -5.58 13.05
C ASP A 298 5.49 -4.46 13.81
N CYS A 299 4.79 -3.67 14.63
CA CYS A 299 5.40 -2.72 15.57
C CYS A 299 6.46 -3.36 16.45
N HIS A 300 6.12 -4.50 17.06
CA HIS A 300 7.06 -5.21 17.94
C HIS A 300 8.30 -5.70 17.19
N ILE A 301 8.12 -6.27 16.00
CA ILE A 301 9.21 -6.80 15.16
C ILE A 301 10.13 -5.65 14.72
N ASN A 302 9.56 -4.58 14.18
CA ASN A 302 10.30 -3.44 13.65
C ASN A 302 11.00 -2.66 14.75
N ASN A 303 10.35 -2.40 15.89
CA ASN A 303 10.98 -1.70 17.00
C ASN A 303 12.15 -2.52 17.58
N MET A 304 12.00 -3.84 17.74
CA MET A 304 13.09 -4.68 18.23
C MET A 304 14.27 -4.70 17.25
N TYR A 305 14.00 -4.83 15.95
CA TYR A 305 15.05 -4.77 14.92
C TYR A 305 15.77 -3.41 14.95
N ASN A 306 15.02 -2.31 14.92
CA ASN A 306 15.57 -0.95 14.92
C ASN A 306 16.37 -0.64 16.19
N THR A 307 15.90 -1.11 17.35
CA THR A 307 16.62 -0.94 18.62
C THR A 307 17.97 -1.64 18.55
N CYS A 308 18.02 -2.93 18.16
CA CYS A 308 19.28 -3.64 17.97
C CYS A 308 20.18 -2.95 16.93
N PHE A 309 19.61 -2.56 15.78
CA PHE A 309 20.34 -1.95 14.69
C PHE A 309 21.03 -0.65 15.13
N TRP A 310 20.29 0.25 15.78
CA TRP A 310 20.85 1.52 16.21
C TRP A 310 21.79 1.40 17.40
N VAL A 311 21.59 0.43 18.30
CA VAL A 311 22.57 0.11 19.35
C VAL A 311 23.89 -0.38 18.74
N LEU A 312 23.85 -1.27 17.75
CA LEU A 312 25.05 -1.74 17.04
C LEU A 312 25.78 -0.59 16.33
N VAL A 313 25.03 0.32 15.69
CA VAL A 313 25.61 1.47 14.97
C VAL A 313 26.19 2.51 15.93
N GLN A 314 25.44 2.91 16.95
CA GLN A 314 25.80 4.03 17.84
C GLN A 314 26.77 3.60 18.94
N GLU A 315 26.48 2.50 19.64
CA GLU A 315 27.28 2.01 20.77
C GLU A 315 28.31 0.97 20.32
N GLY A 316 27.91 0.05 19.44
CA GLY A 316 28.79 -0.96 18.85
C GLY A 316 29.76 -0.42 17.80
N LYS A 317 29.60 0.86 17.40
CA LYS A 317 30.39 1.54 16.37
C LYS A 317 30.49 0.77 15.05
N ARG A 318 29.46 -0.02 14.74
CA ARG A 318 29.32 -0.72 13.46
C ARG A 318 28.91 0.25 12.37
N SER A 319 29.37 0.02 11.16
CA SER A 319 28.75 0.63 9.99
C SER A 319 27.31 0.14 9.82
N ARG A 320 26.47 0.89 9.10
CA ARG A 320 25.08 0.49 8.80
C ARG A 320 25.04 -0.89 8.12
N GLN A 321 25.95 -1.13 7.17
CA GLN A 321 26.04 -2.41 6.46
C GLN A 321 26.44 -3.57 7.38
N GLU A 322 27.40 -3.38 8.28
CA GLU A 322 27.80 -4.42 9.25
C GLU A 322 26.66 -4.75 10.21
N ALA A 323 25.93 -3.75 10.70
CA ALA A 323 24.79 -3.97 11.58
C ALA A 323 23.65 -4.72 10.88
N GLU A 324 23.37 -4.41 9.61
CA GLU A 324 22.41 -5.16 8.77
C GLU A 324 22.82 -6.62 8.58
N GLU A 325 24.10 -6.86 8.24
CA GLU A 325 24.67 -8.19 8.02
C GLU A 325 24.60 -9.03 9.30
N GLU A 326 24.91 -8.44 10.46
CA GLU A 326 24.89 -9.09 11.78
C GLU A 326 23.46 -9.45 12.22
N LEU A 327 22.47 -8.60 11.90
CA LEU A 327 21.06 -8.86 12.22
C LEU A 327 20.37 -9.80 11.23
N ARG A 328 20.99 -10.07 10.08
CA ARG A 328 20.38 -10.88 9.03
C ARG A 328 20.21 -12.34 9.48
N GLY A 329 18.97 -12.84 9.40
CA GLY A 329 18.63 -14.21 9.79
C GLY A 329 18.50 -14.44 11.30
N THR A 330 18.61 -13.38 12.11
CA THR A 330 18.46 -13.49 13.58
C THR A 330 16.99 -13.57 14.00
N PHE A 331 16.72 -14.31 15.07
CA PHE A 331 15.41 -14.39 15.71
C PHE A 331 15.32 -13.45 16.93
N SER A 332 14.14 -13.33 17.55
CA SER A 332 13.94 -12.44 18.70
C SER A 332 14.85 -12.77 19.89
N LYS A 333 15.16 -14.05 20.12
CA LYS A 333 16.09 -14.46 21.19
C LYS A 333 17.51 -13.95 20.96
N ASP A 334 17.96 -14.02 19.71
CA ASP A 334 19.30 -13.55 19.33
C ASP A 334 19.40 -12.03 19.46
N LYS A 335 18.36 -11.31 19.01
CA LYS A 335 18.25 -9.85 19.16
C LYS A 335 18.30 -9.41 20.63
N LYS A 336 17.58 -10.10 21.52
CA LYS A 336 17.67 -9.86 22.97
C LYS A 336 19.08 -10.12 23.50
N ALA A 337 19.71 -11.22 23.10
CA ALA A 337 21.07 -11.54 23.50
C ALA A 337 22.09 -10.48 23.01
N ILE A 338 21.90 -9.91 21.81
CA ILE A 338 22.69 -8.79 21.30
C ILE A 338 22.49 -7.56 22.20
N LEU A 339 21.25 -7.17 22.49
CA LEU A 339 20.99 -6.02 23.37
C LEU A 339 21.59 -6.19 24.77
N SER A 340 21.57 -7.40 25.33
CA SER A 340 22.18 -7.69 26.62
C SER A 340 23.70 -7.48 26.63
N GLN A 341 24.40 -7.62 25.50
CA GLN A 341 25.84 -7.31 25.39
C GLN A 341 26.11 -5.81 25.63
N PHE A 342 25.12 -4.96 25.35
CA PHE A 342 25.13 -3.53 25.58
C PHE A 342 24.42 -3.12 26.88
N SER A 343 24.18 -4.08 27.78
CA SER A 343 23.45 -3.86 29.05
C SER A 343 22.06 -3.24 28.85
N ARG A 344 21.39 -3.55 27.74
CA ARG A 344 20.02 -3.11 27.44
C ARG A 344 19.05 -4.30 27.51
N GLU A 345 17.92 -4.09 28.18
CA GLU A 345 16.84 -5.07 28.28
C GLU A 345 15.63 -4.58 27.47
N TYR A 346 15.28 -5.29 26.39
CA TYR A 346 14.21 -4.84 25.49
C TYR A 346 12.86 -4.78 26.19
N ASP A 347 12.58 -5.69 27.13
CA ASP A 347 11.28 -5.72 27.80
C ASP A 347 11.07 -4.54 28.77
N GLU A 348 12.14 -3.83 29.14
CA GLU A 348 12.11 -2.60 29.96
C GLU A 348 11.97 -1.32 29.12
N GLU A 349 12.10 -1.39 27.80
CA GLU A 349 11.85 -0.24 26.91
C GLU A 349 10.42 0.30 27.09
N ASP A 350 10.22 1.58 26.78
CA ASP A 350 8.92 2.22 26.93
C ASP A 350 7.83 1.46 26.14
N ALA A 351 6.66 1.27 26.76
CA ALA A 351 5.53 0.62 26.12
C ALA A 351 5.09 1.36 24.86
N LEU A 352 5.26 2.68 24.81
CA LEU A 352 5.03 3.50 23.62
C LEU A 352 5.76 2.93 22.38
N TYR A 353 7.05 2.61 22.54
CA TYR A 353 7.89 2.12 21.44
C TYR A 353 7.59 0.66 21.11
N ARG A 354 7.31 -0.16 22.13
CA ARG A 354 7.08 -1.60 21.95
C ARG A 354 5.70 -1.96 21.45
N LYS A 355 4.69 -1.17 21.80
CA LYS A 355 3.27 -1.49 21.59
C LYS A 355 2.55 -0.46 20.72
N GLY A 356 3.17 0.68 20.43
CA GLY A 356 2.55 1.77 19.68
C GLY A 356 1.56 2.57 20.53
N THR A 357 0.76 3.39 19.86
CA THR A 357 -0.27 4.23 20.49
C THR A 357 -1.65 3.76 20.09
N VAL A 358 -2.48 3.42 21.06
CA VAL A 358 -3.90 3.10 20.87
C VAL A 358 -4.71 4.27 21.37
N MET A 359 -5.62 4.78 20.53
CA MET A 359 -6.61 5.75 20.96
C MET A 359 -8.01 5.20 20.72
N TYR A 360 -8.90 5.39 21.68
CA TYR A 360 -10.28 4.94 21.58
C TYR A 360 -11.20 5.85 22.38
N ARG A 361 -12.49 5.83 22.06
CA ARG A 361 -13.47 6.60 22.84
C ARG A 361 -13.81 5.86 24.12
N ASP A 362 -13.61 6.55 25.24
CA ASP A 362 -14.02 6.03 26.54
C ASP A 362 -15.54 6.00 26.64
N LYS A 363 -16.07 5.10 27.47
CA LYS A 363 -17.51 5.03 27.73
C LYS A 363 -17.88 6.30 28.51
N LEU A 364 -18.80 7.11 27.98
CA LEU A 364 -19.34 8.24 28.73
C LEU A 364 -19.86 7.72 30.09
N PRO A 365 -19.50 8.36 31.22
CA PRO A 365 -20.11 8.01 32.49
C PRO A 365 -21.62 8.29 32.38
N ASN A 366 -22.44 7.24 32.41
CA ASN A 366 -23.88 7.37 32.52
C ASN A 366 -24.17 8.06 33.86
N ASP A 367 -24.66 9.29 33.83
CA ASP A 367 -25.36 9.89 34.96
C ASP A 367 -26.57 9.01 35.31
N GLY A 368 -26.40 8.10 36.28
CA GLY A 368 -27.40 7.69 37.26
C GLY A 368 -28.81 7.25 36.85
N ILE A 369 -29.12 6.94 35.59
CA ILE A 369 -30.47 6.48 35.20
C ILE A 369 -30.44 4.98 34.90
N GLU A 370 -31.22 4.22 35.68
CA GLU A 370 -31.45 2.78 35.53
C GLU A 370 -31.80 2.40 34.08
N GLU A 371 -30.98 1.53 33.49
CA GLU A 371 -31.16 1.02 32.12
C GLU A 371 -32.39 0.10 32.01
N THR A 372 -33.46 0.57 31.38
CA THR A 372 -34.39 -0.34 30.69
C THR A 372 -33.72 -0.90 29.44
N LYS A 373 -33.66 -2.24 29.36
CA LYS A 373 -32.90 -3.09 28.41
C LYS A 373 -33.18 -2.92 26.90
N ALA A 374 -33.76 -1.81 26.45
CA ALA A 374 -34.04 -1.54 25.03
C ALA A 374 -33.25 -0.34 24.45
N ALA A 375 -32.63 0.51 25.28
CA ALA A 375 -31.97 1.75 24.81
C ALA A 375 -30.44 1.68 24.67
N ALA A 376 -29.81 0.56 25.01
CA ALA A 376 -28.35 0.43 25.07
C ALA A 376 -27.62 0.40 23.70
N SER A 377 -28.33 0.57 22.57
CA SER A 377 -27.72 0.54 21.24
C SER A 377 -27.55 1.90 20.55
N GLU A 378 -28.02 3.01 21.15
CA GLU A 378 -28.10 4.29 20.42
C GLU A 378 -27.32 5.48 21.01
N SER A 379 -26.65 5.38 22.15
CA SER A 379 -26.06 6.56 22.81
C SER A 379 -24.54 6.52 23.05
N CYS A 380 -23.74 6.15 22.04
CA CYS A 380 -22.29 6.43 22.04
C CYS A 380 -21.88 7.52 21.02
N LYS A 381 -22.84 8.31 20.51
CA LYS A 381 -22.62 9.34 19.49
C LYS A 381 -22.47 10.75 20.09
N GLY A 382 -21.53 10.90 21.03
CA GLY A 382 -21.08 12.20 21.54
C GLY A 382 -19.56 12.32 21.45
N PRO A 383 -18.98 13.52 21.63
CA PRO A 383 -17.54 13.70 21.76
C PRO A 383 -17.08 13.11 23.10
N GLY A 384 -17.11 11.79 23.22
CA GLY A 384 -16.55 11.07 24.36
C GLY A 384 -15.05 11.36 24.48
N ASN A 385 -14.55 11.33 25.71
CA ASN A 385 -13.13 11.51 25.97
C ASN A 385 -12.32 10.48 25.17
N ILE A 386 -11.26 10.92 24.50
CA ILE A 386 -10.37 10.04 23.74
C ILE A 386 -9.27 9.59 24.71
N ALA A 387 -9.33 8.33 25.11
CA ALA A 387 -8.27 7.69 25.88
C ALA A 387 -7.07 7.43 24.96
N VAL A 388 -5.85 7.61 25.47
CA VAL A 388 -4.59 7.34 24.78
C VAL A 388 -3.80 6.36 25.65
N GLU A 389 -3.50 5.18 25.12
CA GLU A 389 -2.85 4.08 25.86
C GLU A 389 -1.78 3.37 25.02
N HIS A 390 -0.84 2.72 25.71
CA HIS A 390 0.26 1.94 25.11
C HIS A 390 0.17 0.48 25.58
N VAL A 391 -0.88 -0.20 25.15
CA VAL A 391 -1.29 -1.52 25.67
C VAL A 391 -1.34 -2.59 24.59
N ASP A 392 -1.30 -3.85 25.01
CA ASP A 392 -1.47 -4.99 24.11
C ASP A 392 -2.94 -5.09 23.65
N MET A 393 -3.17 -5.00 22.35
CA MET A 393 -4.47 -5.19 21.70
C MET A 393 -4.58 -6.52 20.96
N ILE A 394 -3.52 -7.33 20.97
CA ILE A 394 -3.52 -8.68 20.38
C ILE A 394 -4.35 -9.62 21.27
N GLY A 395 -4.11 -9.58 22.58
CA GLY A 395 -4.83 -10.41 23.55
C GLY A 395 -6.29 -10.00 23.74
N ASP A 396 -7.12 -10.97 24.15
CA ASP A 396 -8.55 -10.76 24.40
C ASP A 396 -8.83 -9.75 25.52
N ALA A 397 -7.94 -9.63 26.51
CA ALA A 397 -8.11 -8.77 27.68
C ALA A 397 -8.44 -7.32 27.32
N PHE A 398 -7.81 -6.75 26.28
CA PHE A 398 -8.09 -5.38 25.84
C PHE A 398 -9.55 -5.22 25.39
N TRP A 399 -10.03 -6.17 24.59
CA TRP A 399 -11.36 -6.17 23.98
C TRP A 399 -12.46 -6.53 24.98
N GLU A 400 -12.19 -7.46 25.88
CA GLU A 400 -13.13 -7.87 26.95
C GLU A 400 -13.36 -6.76 27.97
N GLN A 401 -12.34 -5.96 28.28
CA GLN A 401 -12.46 -4.79 29.14
C GLN A 401 -13.21 -3.63 28.45
N ARG A 402 -13.22 -3.60 27.11
CA ARG A 402 -13.75 -2.50 26.30
C ARG A 402 -14.75 -2.98 25.24
N PRO A 403 -15.82 -3.70 25.62
CA PRO A 403 -16.73 -4.34 24.67
C PRO A 403 -17.53 -3.34 23.83
N TRP A 404 -17.58 -2.06 24.22
CA TRP A 404 -18.29 -1.01 23.47
C TRP A 404 -17.54 -0.50 22.26
N ILE A 405 -16.22 -0.73 22.14
CA ILE A 405 -15.43 -0.28 20.98
C ILE A 405 -15.93 -0.96 19.71
N LEU A 406 -16.18 -2.27 19.78
CA LEU A 406 -16.66 -3.03 18.63
C LEU A 406 -18.17 -3.10 18.63
N SER A 407 -18.79 -2.45 17.64
CA SER A 407 -20.23 -2.55 17.40
C SER A 407 -20.67 -4.01 17.20
N LYS A 408 -21.85 -4.35 17.75
CA LYS A 408 -22.45 -5.68 17.57
C LYS A 408 -22.63 -6.00 16.09
N GLU A 409 -22.30 -7.23 15.71
CA GLU A 409 -22.55 -7.71 14.36
C GLU A 409 -24.06 -7.89 14.15
N ARG A 410 -24.61 -7.19 13.16
CA ARG A 410 -26.00 -7.33 12.73
C ARG A 410 -25.99 -8.08 11.40
N THR A 411 -27.00 -8.91 11.17
CA THR A 411 -27.21 -9.56 9.88
C THR A 411 -27.83 -8.54 8.91
N VAL A 412 -27.00 -7.67 8.36
CA VAL A 412 -27.40 -6.59 7.44
C VAL A 412 -27.17 -7.07 6.01
N ARG A 413 -28.20 -7.04 5.16
CA ARG A 413 -28.13 -7.43 3.73
C ARG A 413 -28.04 -6.22 2.81
N THR A 414 -28.52 -5.06 3.24
CA THR A 414 -28.52 -3.79 2.50
C THR A 414 -28.19 -2.60 3.40
N LEU A 415 -27.75 -1.46 2.83
CA LEU A 415 -27.54 -0.22 3.61
C LEU A 415 -28.83 0.31 4.25
N GLU A 416 -29.99 -0.05 3.70
CA GLU A 416 -31.32 0.32 4.22
C GLU A 416 -31.69 -0.49 5.48
N ASP A 417 -31.12 -1.70 5.65
CA ASP A 417 -31.31 -2.51 6.86
C ASP A 417 -30.59 -1.92 8.10
N ILE A 418 -29.85 -0.83 7.94
CA ILE A 418 -29.16 -0.14 9.05
C ILE A 418 -30.14 0.74 9.86
N ASP A 419 -31.30 1.10 9.30
CA ASP A 419 -32.30 1.99 9.91
C ASP A 419 -33.34 1.31 10.83
N TYR A 420 -33.20 0.00 11.09
CA TYR A 420 -34.10 -0.76 11.98
C TYR A 420 -33.35 -1.52 13.09
#